data_AF-A0A939XCZ7-F1
#
_entry.id   AF-A0A939XCZ7-F1
#
_cell.length_a   1.000
_cell.length_b   1.000
_cell.length_c   1.000
_cell.angle_alpha   90.00
_cell.angle_beta   90.00
_cell.angle_gamma   90.00
#
_symmetry.space_group_name_H-M   'P 1'
#
loop_
_entity.id
_entity.type
_entity.pdbx_description
1 polymer ?
#
loop_
_entity_poly.entity_id
_entity_poly.type
_entity_poly.pdbx_seq_one_letter_code
_entity_poly.pdbx_strand_id
1 'polypeptide(L)'
;MNNVKNYIEANKDRFLNELFELIRIPSISAESEHKDDMVRCANKWKEFLLAAGADKAEVMPTDGNPVVYGEKNIDPSKPTVLVYGHYDVMPVAPLDLWRTDPFEPVVKDGKIWARGADDDKGQSFMQAKAFEFMVKTNQLPCNVKFMIEGEEEIGSGSLYGFCEKNKALLKADIILVCDTSMIARDVPSITSGLRGLCYWEVEVTGANHDLHSGIYGGAVANPINVLCKMIADLHDADGHITIPGFYDDVLVISDEERAL
;
A
#
# COMPACT_ATOMS: atom_id res chain seq x y z
N MET A 1 -15.92 -5.65 23.68
CA MET A 1 -16.43 -4.44 23.01
C MET A 1 -17.94 -4.53 22.96
N ASN A 2 -18.64 -3.64 23.66
CA ASN A 2 -20.09 -3.63 23.68
C ASN A 2 -20.60 -2.71 22.55
N ASN A 3 -21.71 -3.08 21.90
CA ASN A 3 -22.44 -2.27 20.92
C ASN A 3 -21.74 -1.91 19.59
N VAL A 4 -20.63 -2.57 19.24
CA VAL A 4 -19.91 -2.29 17.98
C VAL A 4 -20.79 -2.40 16.73
N LYS A 5 -21.63 -3.45 16.64
CA LYS A 5 -22.55 -3.65 15.51
C LYS A 5 -23.55 -2.50 15.37
N ASN A 6 -24.12 -2.06 16.48
CA ASN A 6 -25.09 -0.96 16.49
C ASN A 6 -24.44 0.38 16.11
N TYR A 7 -23.20 0.61 16.57
CA TYR A 7 -22.45 1.81 16.20
C TYR A 7 -22.12 1.82 14.71
N ILE A 8 -21.66 0.70 14.16
CA ILE A 8 -21.39 0.57 12.72
C ILE A 8 -22.67 0.83 11.91
N GLU A 9 -23.78 0.17 12.26
CA GLU A 9 -25.04 0.35 11.50
C GLU A 9 -25.54 1.80 11.56
N ALA A 10 -25.50 2.43 12.73
CA ALA A 10 -25.93 3.82 12.89
C ALA A 10 -25.03 4.85 12.18
N ASN A 11 -23.78 4.48 11.86
CA ASN A 11 -22.80 5.37 11.22
C ASN A 11 -22.41 4.94 9.80
N LYS A 12 -23.03 3.87 9.27
CA LYS A 12 -22.61 3.21 8.03
C LYS A 12 -22.49 4.18 6.86
N ASP A 13 -23.52 4.97 6.61
CA ASP A 13 -23.53 5.92 5.48
C ASP A 13 -22.48 7.01 5.66
N ARG A 14 -22.26 7.48 6.90
CA ARG A 14 -21.19 8.44 7.20
C ARG A 14 -19.82 7.84 6.91
N PHE A 15 -19.56 6.63 7.39
CA PHE A 15 -18.29 5.95 7.15
C PHE A 15 -18.01 5.73 5.67
N LEU A 16 -19.02 5.30 4.91
CA LEU A 16 -18.89 5.15 3.46
C LEU A 16 -18.62 6.49 2.78
N ASN A 17 -19.35 7.55 3.15
CA ASN A 17 -19.14 8.88 2.56
C ASN A 17 -17.75 9.44 2.87
N GLU A 18 -17.28 9.32 4.10
CA GLU A 18 -15.92 9.75 4.49
C GLU A 18 -14.84 8.96 3.75
N LEU A 19 -15.00 7.63 3.57
CA LEU A 19 -14.11 6.83 2.73
C LEU A 19 -14.15 7.30 1.27
N PHE A 20 -15.34 7.59 0.74
CA PHE A 20 -15.49 8.07 -0.63
C PHE A 20 -14.86 9.46 -0.82
N GLU A 21 -14.82 10.30 0.22
CA GLU A 21 -14.05 11.54 0.19
C GLU A 21 -12.53 11.29 0.04
N LEU A 22 -11.96 10.25 0.67
CA LEU A 22 -10.56 9.87 0.46
C LEU A 22 -10.33 9.30 -0.93
N ILE A 23 -11.21 8.41 -1.39
CA ILE A 23 -11.06 7.73 -2.68
C ILE A 23 -11.10 8.75 -3.83
N ARG A 24 -11.97 9.77 -3.76
CA ARG A 24 -12.05 10.84 -4.77
C ARG A 24 -10.80 11.71 -4.91
N ILE A 25 -9.80 11.54 -4.03
CA ILE A 25 -8.51 12.21 -4.17
C ILE A 25 -7.58 11.29 -4.97
N PRO A 26 -7.20 11.62 -6.20
CA PRO A 26 -6.33 10.78 -7.01
C PRO A 26 -4.86 10.93 -6.57
N SER A 27 -4.53 10.36 -5.41
CA SER A 27 -3.19 10.38 -4.83
C SER A 27 -2.26 9.36 -5.50
N ILE A 28 -1.96 9.56 -6.79
CA ILE A 28 -1.11 8.66 -7.57
C ILE A 28 0.36 9.06 -7.38
N SER A 29 1.14 8.26 -6.63
CA SER A 29 2.53 8.60 -6.28
C SER A 29 3.50 8.53 -7.45
N ALA A 30 3.22 7.69 -8.45
CA ALA A 30 4.05 7.52 -9.64
C ALA A 30 3.92 8.67 -10.68
N GLU A 31 2.93 9.56 -10.52
CA GLU A 31 2.57 10.58 -11.52
C GLU A 31 2.77 11.99 -10.95
N SER A 32 3.69 12.75 -11.55
CA SER A 32 4.14 14.04 -11.02
C SER A 32 3.04 15.11 -10.96
N GLU A 33 2.04 15.02 -11.84
CA GLU A 33 0.86 15.88 -11.88
C GLU A 33 -0.03 15.75 -10.63
N HIS A 34 0.04 14.62 -9.93
CA HIS A 34 -0.76 14.33 -8.74
C HIS A 34 -0.09 14.77 -7.44
N LYS A 35 1.03 15.49 -7.49
CA LYS A 35 1.76 15.98 -6.31
C LYS A 35 0.88 16.79 -5.33
N ASP A 36 0.00 17.64 -5.85
CA ASP A 36 -0.92 18.42 -5.01
C ASP A 36 -2.01 17.52 -4.39
N ASP A 37 -2.43 16.48 -5.11
CA ASP A 37 -3.38 15.48 -4.61
C ASP A 37 -2.77 14.65 -3.47
N MET A 38 -1.47 14.36 -3.52
CA MET A 38 -0.75 13.70 -2.41
C MET A 38 -0.85 14.50 -1.12
N VAL A 39 -0.57 15.81 -1.19
CA VAL A 39 -0.67 16.71 -0.03
C VAL A 39 -2.13 16.86 0.42
N ARG A 40 -3.08 16.92 -0.52
CA ARG A 40 -4.51 16.99 -0.20
C ARG A 40 -4.97 15.73 0.54
N CYS A 41 -4.56 14.54 0.09
CA CYS A 41 -4.91 13.27 0.71
C CYS A 41 -4.31 13.15 2.12
N ALA A 42 -3.05 13.53 2.30
CA ALA A 42 -2.39 13.55 3.61
C ALA A 42 -3.12 14.48 4.61
N ASN A 43 -3.51 15.69 4.17
CA ASN A 43 -4.29 16.60 5.01
C ASN A 43 -5.68 16.04 5.34
N LYS A 44 -6.32 15.36 4.39
CA LYS A 44 -7.62 14.73 4.62
C LYS A 44 -7.55 13.62 5.67
N TRP A 45 -6.48 12.82 5.64
CA TRP A 45 -6.18 11.84 6.68
C TRP A 45 -5.99 12.50 8.06
N LYS A 46 -5.21 13.57 8.14
CA LYS A 46 -5.05 14.35 9.37
C LYS A 46 -6.41 14.81 9.93
N GLU A 47 -7.29 15.35 9.09
CA GLU A 47 -8.65 15.75 9.49
C GLU A 47 -9.44 14.58 10.08
N PHE A 48 -9.43 13.42 9.40
CA PHE A 48 -10.16 12.24 9.87
C PHE A 48 -9.62 11.66 11.17
N LEU A 49 -8.30 11.64 11.38
CA LEU A 49 -7.71 11.18 12.64
C LEU A 49 -8.09 12.09 13.82
N LEU A 50 -8.06 13.41 13.62
CA LEU A 50 -8.50 14.39 14.63
C LEU A 50 -10.00 14.24 14.93
N ALA A 51 -10.84 14.12 13.89
CA ALA A 51 -12.28 13.91 14.04
C ALA A 51 -12.60 12.60 14.78
N ALA A 52 -11.82 11.55 14.52
CA ALA A 52 -11.92 10.26 15.19
C ALA A 52 -11.59 10.34 16.68
N GLY A 53 -10.84 11.36 17.10
CA GLY A 53 -10.56 11.69 18.50
C GLY A 53 -9.10 11.52 18.90
N ALA A 54 -8.17 11.45 17.95
CA ALA A 54 -6.73 11.58 18.21
C ALA A 54 -6.44 12.89 18.95
N ASP A 55 -5.48 12.86 19.88
CA ASP A 55 -5.04 14.05 20.61
C ASP A 55 -4.24 14.99 19.70
N LYS A 56 -3.54 14.39 18.74
CA LYS A 56 -2.66 15.07 17.80
C LYS A 56 -2.68 14.34 16.46
N ALA A 57 -2.65 15.10 15.36
CA ALA A 57 -2.32 14.59 14.04
C ALA A 57 -1.60 15.66 13.21
N GLU A 58 -0.57 15.27 12.47
CA GLU A 58 0.33 16.14 11.71
C GLU A 58 0.65 15.52 10.36
N VAL A 59 0.74 16.37 9.33
CA VAL A 59 1.34 16.01 8.04
C VAL A 59 2.81 16.39 8.13
N MET A 60 3.68 15.39 8.15
CA MET A 60 5.12 15.55 8.36
C MET A 60 5.85 15.42 7.02
N PRO A 61 6.68 16.41 6.64
CA PRO A 61 7.40 16.35 5.38
C PRO A 61 8.49 15.27 5.41
N THR A 62 8.74 14.68 4.25
CA THR A 62 9.87 13.78 3.97
C THR A 62 10.68 14.34 2.79
N ASP A 63 11.66 13.58 2.31
CA ASP A 63 12.38 13.92 1.07
C ASP A 63 11.50 13.67 -0.19
N GLY A 64 10.35 13.00 -0.02
CA GLY A 64 9.35 12.72 -1.07
C GLY A 64 7.93 13.09 -0.61
N ASN A 65 6.97 12.16 -0.68
CA ASN A 65 5.59 12.42 -0.21
C ASN A 65 5.48 12.41 1.32
N PRO A 66 4.65 13.30 1.91
CA PRO A 66 4.60 13.44 3.36
C PRO A 66 3.99 12.23 4.07
N VAL A 67 4.40 12.01 5.31
CA VAL A 67 3.81 11.00 6.20
C VAL A 67 2.79 11.67 7.11
N VAL A 68 1.62 11.06 7.28
CA VAL A 68 0.63 11.48 8.28
C VAL A 68 0.89 10.75 9.59
N TYR A 69 1.23 11.51 10.62
CA TYR A 69 1.34 11.01 11.99
C TYR A 69 0.08 11.35 12.77
N GLY A 70 -0.44 10.41 13.55
CA GLY A 70 -1.51 10.66 14.52
C GLY A 70 -1.27 9.92 15.82
N GLU A 71 -1.77 10.44 16.94
CA GLU A 71 -1.64 9.76 18.23
C GLU A 71 -2.80 10.00 19.19
N LYS A 72 -3.05 8.99 20.01
CA LYS A 72 -3.88 9.04 21.20
C LYS A 72 -3.13 8.40 22.36
N ASN A 73 -2.85 9.17 23.40
CA ASN A 73 -2.23 8.64 24.61
C ASN A 73 -3.26 8.65 25.74
N ILE A 74 -3.68 7.46 26.16
CA ILE A 74 -4.64 7.31 27.26
C ILE A 74 -3.95 7.05 28.59
N ASP A 75 -2.81 6.36 28.59
CA ASP A 75 -2.03 6.04 29.80
C ASP A 75 -0.62 5.55 29.39
N PRO A 76 0.46 6.21 29.84
CA PRO A 76 1.83 5.79 29.55
C PRO A 76 2.20 4.36 30.01
N SER A 77 1.45 3.77 30.95
CA SER A 77 1.66 2.39 31.41
C SER A 77 1.02 1.32 30.51
N LYS A 78 0.16 1.72 29.59
CA LYS A 78 -0.50 0.82 28.63
C LYS A 78 0.36 0.60 27.39
N PRO A 79 0.22 -0.58 26.73
CA PRO A 79 0.92 -0.82 25.47
C PRO A 79 0.51 0.19 24.40
N THR A 80 1.41 0.45 23.47
CA THR A 80 1.23 1.32 22.31
C THR A 80 1.16 0.49 21.04
N VAL A 81 0.09 0.66 20.28
CA VAL A 81 -0.07 0.07 18.94
C VAL A 81 0.20 1.16 17.90
N LEU A 82 1.15 0.94 17.00
CA LEU A 82 1.35 1.77 15.80
C LEU A 82 0.61 1.14 14.63
N VAL A 83 -0.40 1.83 14.13
CA VAL A 83 -1.10 1.47 12.91
C VAL A 83 -0.34 2.05 11.72
N TYR A 84 0.06 1.19 10.78
CA TYR A 84 0.66 1.58 9.51
C TYR A 84 -0.30 1.29 8.36
N GLY A 85 -0.23 2.14 7.34
CA GLY A 85 -0.79 1.91 6.02
C GLY A 85 -0.35 3.02 5.07
N HIS A 86 -0.96 3.09 3.89
CA HIS A 86 -0.60 4.10 2.90
C HIS A 86 -1.82 4.73 2.23
N TYR A 87 -1.63 5.94 1.70
CA TYR A 87 -2.69 6.72 1.06
C TYR A 87 -2.44 6.96 -0.43
N ASP A 88 -1.22 6.69 -0.92
CA ASP A 88 -0.96 6.67 -2.34
C ASP A 88 -1.58 5.44 -2.99
N VAL A 89 -1.78 5.51 -4.31
CA VAL A 89 -2.43 4.46 -5.07
C VAL A 89 -1.77 4.30 -6.43
N MET A 90 -1.84 3.09 -7.00
CA MET A 90 -1.36 2.84 -8.37
C MET A 90 -2.05 3.71 -9.44
N PRO A 91 -1.35 3.98 -10.57
CA PRO A 91 -1.93 4.51 -11.79
C PRO A 91 -3.22 3.79 -12.24
N VAL A 92 -4.02 4.51 -13.03
CA VAL A 92 -5.33 4.04 -13.52
C VAL A 92 -5.35 3.71 -15.01
N ALA A 93 -4.23 3.93 -15.71
CA ALA A 93 -4.12 3.60 -17.12
C ALA A 93 -4.10 2.08 -17.35
N PRO A 94 -4.70 1.60 -18.46
CA PRO A 94 -5.48 2.35 -19.44
C PRO A 94 -6.94 2.58 -18.98
N LEU A 95 -7.41 3.82 -19.10
CA LEU A 95 -8.72 4.25 -18.58
C LEU A 95 -9.92 3.56 -19.26
N ASP A 96 -9.80 3.16 -20.52
CA ASP A 96 -10.88 2.53 -21.29
C ASP A 96 -11.22 1.10 -20.82
N LEU A 97 -10.35 0.46 -20.03
CA LEU A 97 -10.64 -0.82 -19.40
C LEU A 97 -11.48 -0.70 -18.13
N TRP A 98 -11.63 0.51 -17.59
CA TRP A 98 -12.48 0.76 -16.44
C TRP A 98 -13.96 0.80 -16.84
N ARG A 99 -14.80 0.18 -16.02
CA ARG A 99 -16.27 0.14 -16.22
C ARG A 99 -16.99 1.29 -15.51
N THR A 100 -16.31 1.94 -14.58
CA THR A 100 -16.75 3.10 -13.79
C THR A 100 -15.56 4.05 -13.69
N ASP A 101 -15.79 5.33 -13.42
CA ASP A 101 -14.68 6.25 -13.16
C ASP A 101 -13.82 5.71 -12.00
N PRO A 102 -12.48 5.61 -12.13
CA PRO A 102 -11.62 5.02 -11.12
C PRO A 102 -11.69 5.71 -9.76
N PHE A 103 -11.99 7.02 -9.74
CA PHE A 103 -12.00 7.83 -8.52
C PHE A 103 -13.41 8.26 -8.10
N GLU A 104 -14.47 7.81 -8.79
CA GLU A 104 -15.85 7.94 -8.31
C GLU A 104 -16.36 6.59 -7.78
N PRO A 105 -16.44 6.40 -6.45
CA PRO A 105 -16.82 5.11 -5.86
C PRO A 105 -18.22 4.67 -6.26
N VAL A 106 -18.31 3.47 -6.84
CA VAL A 106 -19.60 2.84 -7.15
C VAL A 106 -19.83 1.63 -6.24
N VAL A 107 -20.90 1.66 -5.45
CA VAL A 107 -21.33 0.50 -4.66
C VAL A 107 -22.20 -0.40 -5.53
N LYS A 108 -21.73 -1.62 -5.80
CA LYS A 108 -22.48 -2.60 -6.60
C LYS A 108 -22.17 -4.02 -6.14
N ASP A 109 -23.22 -4.82 -5.98
CA ASP A 109 -23.15 -6.23 -5.56
C ASP A 109 -22.37 -6.44 -4.25
N GLY A 110 -22.54 -5.50 -3.31
CA GLY A 110 -21.87 -5.52 -2.00
C GLY A 110 -20.38 -5.16 -2.05
N LYS A 111 -19.89 -4.59 -3.15
CA LYS A 111 -18.50 -4.16 -3.35
C LYS A 111 -18.43 -2.67 -3.64
N ILE A 112 -17.30 -2.05 -3.29
CA ILE A 112 -16.95 -0.69 -3.69
C ILE A 112 -16.00 -0.81 -4.89
N TRP A 113 -16.41 -0.27 -6.04
CA TRP A 113 -15.60 -0.23 -7.26
C TRP A 113 -14.94 1.14 -7.38
N ALA A 114 -13.64 1.20 -7.10
CA ALA A 114 -12.76 2.36 -7.31
C ALA A 114 -11.28 1.99 -7.06
N ARG A 115 -10.35 2.79 -7.60
CA ARG A 115 -8.93 2.78 -7.25
C ARG A 115 -8.77 3.22 -5.78
N GLY A 116 -7.95 2.50 -5.01
CA GLY A 116 -7.76 2.79 -3.59
C GLY A 116 -8.80 2.13 -2.66
N ALA A 117 -9.85 1.51 -3.20
CA ALA A 117 -10.95 1.01 -2.36
C ALA A 117 -10.57 -0.19 -1.49
N ASP A 118 -9.60 -0.99 -1.92
CA ASP A 118 -9.05 -2.13 -1.17
C ASP A 118 -7.63 -1.82 -0.71
N ASP A 119 -6.80 -1.36 -1.64
CA ASP A 119 -5.36 -1.11 -1.50
C ASP A 119 -5.06 0.40 -1.60
N ASP A 120 -4.75 1.10 -0.50
CA ASP A 120 -4.98 0.70 0.91
C ASP A 120 -5.94 1.66 1.63
N LYS A 121 -6.54 2.64 0.93
CA LYS A 121 -7.43 3.61 1.58
C LYS A 121 -8.59 2.93 2.28
N GLY A 122 -9.14 1.86 1.74
CA GLY A 122 -10.21 1.09 2.38
C GLY A 122 -9.76 0.44 3.69
N GLN A 123 -8.68 -0.34 3.64
CA GLN A 123 -8.22 -1.15 4.77
C GLN A 123 -7.66 -0.28 5.91
N SER A 124 -6.79 0.69 5.60
CA SER A 124 -6.37 1.74 6.53
C SER A 124 -7.55 2.49 7.17
N PHE A 125 -8.59 2.82 6.38
CA PHE A 125 -9.73 3.58 6.91
C PHE A 125 -10.60 2.75 7.85
N MET A 126 -10.71 1.43 7.63
CA MET A 126 -11.37 0.52 8.58
C MET A 126 -10.70 0.59 9.96
N GLN A 127 -9.37 0.63 10.03
CA GLN A 127 -8.64 0.76 11.30
C GLN A 127 -8.91 2.12 11.95
N ALA A 128 -8.96 3.21 11.18
CA ALA A 128 -9.31 4.53 11.68
C ALA A 128 -10.74 4.60 12.24
N LYS A 129 -11.72 3.93 11.61
CA LYS A 129 -13.11 3.84 12.12
C LYS A 129 -13.21 2.94 13.37
N ALA A 130 -12.43 1.87 13.46
CA ALA A 130 -12.35 1.05 14.67
C ALA A 130 -11.78 1.87 15.84
N PHE A 131 -10.73 2.65 15.59
CA PHE A 131 -10.17 3.61 16.54
C PHE A 131 -11.21 4.65 16.97
N GLU A 132 -11.91 5.28 16.03
CA GLU A 132 -12.98 6.23 16.33
C GLU A 132 -14.03 5.63 17.26
N PHE A 133 -14.56 4.45 16.93
CA PHE A 133 -15.53 3.76 17.77
C PHE A 133 -15.02 3.58 19.20
N MET A 134 -13.79 3.06 19.35
CA MET A 134 -13.20 2.82 20.66
C MET A 134 -12.98 4.10 21.45
N VAL A 135 -12.59 5.20 20.80
CA VAL A 135 -12.41 6.50 21.45
C VAL A 135 -13.75 7.11 21.84
N LYS A 136 -14.70 7.23 20.91
CA LYS A 136 -16.01 7.88 21.13
C LYS A 136 -16.88 7.15 22.14
N THR A 137 -16.65 5.85 22.33
CA THR A 137 -17.35 5.04 23.34
C THR A 137 -16.54 4.78 24.61
N ASN A 138 -15.37 5.41 24.75
CA ASN A 138 -14.46 5.25 25.90
C ASN A 138 -14.08 3.78 26.19
N GLN A 139 -13.84 3.02 25.12
CA GLN A 139 -13.48 1.60 25.14
C GLN A 139 -12.04 1.32 24.64
N LEU A 140 -11.23 2.37 24.39
CA LEU A 140 -9.86 2.20 23.89
C LEU A 140 -8.96 1.55 24.95
N PRO A 141 -8.37 0.36 24.68
CA PRO A 141 -7.63 -0.40 25.70
C PRO A 141 -6.14 -0.06 25.76
N CYS A 142 -5.59 0.63 24.77
CA CYS A 142 -4.17 0.90 24.56
C CYS A 142 -3.91 2.32 24.05
N ASN A 143 -2.65 2.76 24.07
CA ASN A 143 -2.24 3.92 23.31
C ASN A 143 -2.19 3.57 21.83
N VAL A 144 -2.53 4.53 20.96
CA VAL A 144 -2.54 4.31 19.51
C VAL A 144 -1.73 5.40 18.84
N LYS A 145 -0.91 5.00 17.88
CA LYS A 145 -0.24 5.88 16.92
C LYS A 145 -0.64 5.46 15.51
N PHE A 146 -0.62 6.41 14.58
CA PHE A 146 -0.82 6.19 13.16
C PHE A 146 0.41 6.71 12.41
N MET A 147 0.86 5.95 11.41
CA MET A 147 1.86 6.35 10.43
C MET A 147 1.33 5.94 9.05
N ILE A 148 0.71 6.89 8.35
CA ILE A 148 0.15 6.66 7.00
C ILE A 148 1.08 7.35 5.99
N GLU A 149 1.74 6.58 5.13
CA GLU A 149 2.66 7.12 4.12
C GLU A 149 2.01 7.33 2.75
N GLY A 150 2.74 7.93 1.81
CA GLY A 150 2.27 8.20 0.45
C GLY A 150 3.27 7.79 -0.62
N GLU A 151 4.07 6.76 -0.38
CA GLU A 151 5.08 6.28 -1.33
C GLU A 151 5.16 4.76 -1.45
N GLU A 152 4.22 4.01 -0.87
CA GLU A 152 4.28 2.53 -0.84
C GLU A 152 4.37 1.97 -2.26
N GLU A 153 3.54 2.51 -3.16
CA GLU A 153 3.39 2.06 -4.55
C GLU A 153 4.60 2.41 -5.43
N ILE A 154 5.53 3.21 -4.90
CA ILE A 154 6.82 3.56 -5.51
C ILE A 154 8.01 3.12 -4.65
N GLY A 155 7.79 2.21 -3.69
CA GLY A 155 8.82 1.53 -2.90
C GLY A 155 9.24 2.22 -1.60
N SER A 156 8.44 3.14 -1.07
CA SER A 156 8.62 3.82 0.23
C SER A 156 9.99 4.50 0.39
N GLY A 157 10.52 5.09 -0.69
CA GLY A 157 11.90 5.54 -0.77
C GLY A 157 12.32 6.50 0.35
N SER A 158 11.45 7.41 0.79
CA SER A 158 11.75 8.36 1.86
C SER A 158 11.44 7.85 3.28
N LEU A 159 10.67 6.75 3.40
CA LEU A 159 10.16 6.26 4.68
C LEU A 159 11.29 5.81 5.61
N TYR A 160 12.31 5.12 5.09
CA TYR A 160 13.44 4.67 5.89
C TYR A 160 14.11 5.82 6.64
N GLY A 161 14.45 6.89 5.92
CA GLY A 161 15.03 8.10 6.50
C GLY A 161 14.10 8.81 7.47
N PHE A 162 12.79 8.83 7.18
CA PHE A 162 11.78 9.34 8.11
C PHE A 162 11.75 8.55 9.42
N CYS A 163 11.70 7.22 9.34
CA CYS A 163 11.69 6.34 10.51
C CYS A 163 12.97 6.49 11.35
N GLU A 164 14.14 6.62 10.71
CA GLU A 164 15.40 6.82 11.41
C GLU A 164 15.43 8.12 12.22
N LYS A 165 14.96 9.22 11.62
CA LYS A 165 14.88 10.54 12.27
C LYS A 165 13.84 10.55 13.39
N ASN A 166 12.77 9.76 13.26
CA ASN A 166 11.60 9.78 14.15
C ASN A 166 11.47 8.54 15.05
N LYS A 167 12.52 7.75 15.26
CA LYS A 167 12.47 6.49 16.06
C LYS A 167 11.79 6.66 17.43
N ALA A 168 12.06 7.75 18.13
CA ALA A 168 11.45 8.03 19.43
C ALA A 168 9.94 8.31 19.32
N LEU A 169 9.54 9.07 18.29
CA LEU A 169 8.14 9.37 18.00
C LEU A 169 7.37 8.10 17.62
N LEU A 170 7.97 7.24 16.80
CA LEU A 170 7.33 6.02 16.28
C LEU A 170 7.42 4.81 17.21
N LYS A 171 8.08 4.93 18.36
CA LYS A 171 8.21 3.82 19.32
C LYS A 171 6.83 3.27 19.71
N ALA A 172 6.66 1.96 19.52
CA ALA A 172 5.45 1.20 19.84
C ALA A 172 5.82 -0.23 20.25
N ASP A 173 4.89 -0.91 20.91
CA ASP A 173 5.04 -2.30 21.34
C ASP A 173 4.59 -3.28 20.25
N ILE A 174 3.63 -2.86 19.41
CA ILE A 174 3.07 -3.63 18.30
C ILE A 174 2.92 -2.69 17.10
N ILE A 175 3.27 -3.17 15.91
CA ILE A 175 2.90 -2.54 14.65
C ILE A 175 1.76 -3.37 14.03
N LEU A 176 0.66 -2.70 13.70
CA LEU A 176 -0.50 -3.29 13.03
C LEU A 176 -0.54 -2.79 11.59
N VAL A 177 -0.42 -3.73 10.65
CA VAL A 177 -0.55 -3.50 9.20
C VAL A 177 -1.76 -4.28 8.71
N CYS A 178 -2.63 -3.64 7.95
CA CYS A 178 -3.73 -4.29 7.26
C CYS A 178 -3.65 -3.88 5.80
N ASP A 179 -2.73 -4.53 5.09
CA ASP A 179 -2.44 -4.25 3.69
C ASP A 179 -2.02 -5.57 3.00
N THR A 180 -2.86 -6.59 3.21
CA THR A 180 -2.64 -7.93 2.64
C THR A 180 -3.97 -8.60 2.34
N SER A 181 -3.94 -9.69 1.59
CA SER A 181 -5.14 -10.40 1.16
C SER A 181 -5.50 -11.60 2.02
N MET A 182 -6.77 -12.01 1.95
CA MET A 182 -7.22 -13.31 2.42
C MET A 182 -6.90 -14.39 1.38
N ILE A 183 -6.49 -15.59 1.84
CA ILE A 183 -6.17 -16.71 0.93
C ILE A 183 -7.40 -17.21 0.15
N ALA A 184 -8.60 -17.03 0.72
CA ALA A 184 -9.88 -17.32 0.10
C ALA A 184 -10.96 -16.38 0.67
N ARG A 185 -12.04 -16.17 -0.09
CA ARG A 185 -13.11 -15.21 0.23
C ARG A 185 -13.75 -15.41 1.62
N ASP A 186 -13.81 -16.65 2.08
CA ASP A 186 -14.46 -17.08 3.32
C ASP A 186 -13.48 -17.50 4.42
N VAL A 187 -12.17 -17.31 4.19
CA VAL A 187 -11.10 -17.72 5.11
C VAL A 187 -10.32 -16.50 5.59
N PRO A 188 -10.66 -15.92 6.75
CA PRO A 188 -9.86 -14.89 7.39
C PRO A 188 -8.42 -15.38 7.56
N SER A 189 -7.47 -14.55 7.17
CA SER A 189 -6.05 -14.92 7.12
C SER A 189 -5.23 -13.97 7.97
N ILE A 190 -4.18 -14.50 8.60
CA ILE A 190 -3.13 -13.70 9.24
C ILE A 190 -1.86 -13.96 8.45
N THR A 191 -1.34 -12.90 7.83
CA THR A 191 -0.08 -12.96 7.08
C THR A 191 1.08 -12.98 8.06
N SER A 192 1.85 -14.08 8.09
CA SER A 192 3.03 -14.25 8.95
C SER A 192 4.35 -13.89 8.26
N GLY A 193 4.34 -13.72 6.94
CA GLY A 193 5.51 -13.35 6.16
C GLY A 193 5.15 -12.88 4.76
N LEU A 194 5.99 -11.98 4.25
CA LEU A 194 5.93 -11.45 2.89
C LEU A 194 7.23 -11.80 2.17
N ARG A 195 7.17 -11.97 0.84
CA ARG A 195 8.40 -12.09 0.04
C ARG A 195 9.07 -10.71 -0.06
N GLY A 196 10.39 -10.70 -0.16
CA GLY A 196 11.09 -9.53 -0.67
C GLY A 196 10.81 -9.33 -2.17
N LEU A 197 11.07 -8.13 -2.65
CA LEU A 197 11.02 -7.77 -4.06
C LEU A 197 12.34 -7.14 -4.46
N CYS A 198 12.87 -7.53 -5.61
CA CYS A 198 13.96 -6.82 -6.25
C CYS A 198 13.59 -6.57 -7.71
N TYR A 199 13.75 -5.33 -8.15
CA TYR A 199 13.35 -4.87 -9.46
C TYR A 199 14.57 -4.35 -10.21
N TRP A 200 14.68 -4.71 -11.48
CA TRP A 200 15.77 -4.27 -12.35
C TRP A 200 15.24 -3.76 -13.67
N GLU A 201 15.86 -2.69 -14.17
CA GLU A 201 15.69 -2.21 -15.53
C GLU A 201 16.91 -2.61 -16.36
N VAL A 202 16.68 -3.23 -17.51
CA VAL A 202 17.75 -3.65 -18.44
C VAL A 202 17.52 -2.97 -19.79
N GLU A 203 18.39 -2.02 -20.10
CA GLU A 203 18.39 -1.37 -21.41
C GLU A 203 19.30 -2.12 -22.38
N VAL A 204 18.76 -2.49 -23.54
CA VAL A 204 19.53 -3.06 -24.65
C VAL A 204 19.52 -2.07 -25.80
N THR A 205 20.67 -1.46 -26.07
CA THR A 205 20.83 -0.48 -27.14
C THR A 205 21.65 -1.06 -28.29
N GLY A 206 21.13 -0.94 -29.50
CA GLY A 206 21.73 -1.46 -30.73
C GLY A 206 22.29 -0.34 -31.61
N ALA A 207 21.69 -0.12 -32.77
CA ALA A 207 22.05 0.97 -33.66
C ALA A 207 21.76 2.34 -33.00
N ASN A 208 22.45 3.38 -33.46
CA ASN A 208 22.27 4.74 -32.96
C ASN A 208 20.99 5.45 -33.47
N HIS A 209 20.15 4.74 -34.24
CA HIS A 209 18.83 5.16 -34.71
C HIS A 209 18.03 3.93 -35.18
N ASP A 210 16.72 4.11 -35.37
CA ASP A 210 15.85 3.06 -35.91
C ASP A 210 16.23 2.69 -37.35
N LEU A 211 16.27 1.38 -37.62
CA LEU A 211 16.67 0.83 -38.91
C LEU A 211 15.50 0.21 -39.66
N HIS A 212 15.49 0.37 -40.98
CA HIS A 212 14.51 -0.29 -41.85
C HIS A 212 14.70 -1.82 -41.84
N SER A 213 13.74 -2.55 -41.29
CA SER A 213 13.84 -4.00 -41.04
C SER A 213 14.09 -4.83 -42.31
N GLY A 214 13.61 -4.41 -43.48
CA GLY A 214 13.89 -5.09 -44.75
C GLY A 214 15.31 -4.93 -45.28
N ILE A 215 16.01 -3.84 -44.92
CA ILE A 215 17.38 -3.56 -45.40
C ILE A 215 18.40 -4.19 -44.45
N TYR A 216 18.13 -4.09 -43.15
CA TYR A 216 19.06 -4.48 -42.10
C TYR A 216 18.68 -5.80 -41.41
N GLY A 217 17.54 -6.40 -41.78
CA GLY A 217 17.05 -7.65 -41.23
C GLY A 217 18.06 -8.77 -41.42
N GLY A 218 18.57 -9.32 -40.32
CA GLY A 218 19.59 -10.37 -40.31
C GLY A 218 21.04 -9.88 -40.46
N ALA A 219 21.27 -8.60 -40.75
CA ALA A 219 22.61 -8.01 -40.86
C ALA A 219 23.13 -7.46 -39.51
N VAL A 220 22.22 -7.01 -38.65
CA VAL A 220 22.53 -6.47 -37.32
C VAL A 220 21.68 -7.14 -36.24
N ALA A 221 22.20 -7.18 -35.01
CA ALA A 221 21.43 -7.65 -33.86
C ALA A 221 20.28 -6.67 -33.59
N ASN A 222 19.05 -7.17 -33.63
CA ASN A 222 17.89 -6.40 -33.21
C ASN A 222 17.82 -6.41 -31.67
N PRO A 223 17.86 -5.24 -30.99
CA PRO A 223 17.79 -5.16 -29.53
C PRO A 223 16.60 -5.90 -28.93
N ILE A 224 15.43 -5.86 -29.57
CA ILE A 224 14.22 -6.56 -29.10
C ILE A 224 14.46 -8.07 -29.08
N ASN A 225 15.07 -8.63 -30.13
CA ASN A 225 15.35 -10.06 -30.19
C ASN A 225 16.37 -10.49 -29.12
N VAL A 226 17.35 -9.63 -28.81
CA VAL A 226 18.32 -9.88 -27.74
C VAL A 226 17.62 -9.83 -26.38
N LEU A 227 16.81 -8.81 -26.12
CA LEU A 227 16.04 -8.66 -24.90
C LEU A 227 15.08 -9.85 -24.68
N CYS A 228 14.36 -10.29 -25.72
CA CYS A 228 13.50 -11.46 -25.63
C CYS A 228 14.26 -12.73 -25.25
N LYS A 229 15.49 -12.91 -25.77
CA LYS A 229 16.34 -14.05 -25.38
C LYS A 229 16.77 -13.93 -23.93
N MET A 230 17.22 -12.75 -23.49
CA MET A 230 17.61 -12.53 -22.09
C MET A 230 16.45 -12.82 -21.13
N ILE A 231 15.23 -12.38 -21.45
CA ILE A 231 14.04 -12.66 -20.64
C ILE A 231 13.69 -14.15 -20.64
N ALA A 232 13.72 -14.79 -21.81
CA ALA A 232 13.46 -16.23 -21.93
C ALA A 232 14.48 -17.05 -21.12
N ASP A 233 15.74 -16.61 -21.11
CA ASP A 233 16.82 -17.29 -20.40
C ASP A 233 16.69 -17.15 -18.87
N LEU A 234 15.86 -16.26 -18.32
CA LEU A 234 15.67 -16.11 -16.86
C LEU A 234 14.99 -17.32 -16.21
N HIS A 235 14.22 -18.10 -16.97
CA HIS A 235 13.51 -19.28 -16.48
C HIS A 235 13.73 -20.48 -17.41
N ASP A 236 13.87 -21.67 -16.83
CA ASP A 236 13.88 -22.91 -17.61
C ASP A 236 12.45 -23.35 -18.02
N ALA A 237 12.35 -24.51 -18.68
CA ALA A 237 11.07 -25.05 -19.15
C ALA A 237 10.11 -25.47 -18.01
N ASP A 238 10.62 -25.67 -16.80
CA ASP A 238 9.85 -26.04 -15.61
C ASP A 238 9.53 -24.80 -14.74
N GLY A 239 10.01 -23.61 -15.15
CA GLY A 239 9.78 -22.35 -14.45
C GLY A 239 10.81 -22.06 -13.34
N HIS A 240 11.93 -22.77 -13.28
CA HIS A 240 13.00 -22.43 -12.33
C HIS A 240 13.81 -21.24 -12.82
N ILE A 241 14.10 -20.33 -11.90
CA ILE A 241 15.04 -19.22 -12.14
C ILE A 241 16.43 -19.78 -12.44
N THR A 242 17.03 -19.35 -13.53
CA THR A 242 18.31 -19.86 -14.06
C THR A 242 19.53 -19.03 -13.66
N ILE A 243 19.31 -17.90 -12.97
CA ILE A 243 20.38 -17.00 -12.53
C ILE A 243 21.35 -17.78 -11.62
N PRO A 244 22.65 -17.83 -11.95
CA PRO A 244 23.62 -18.56 -11.14
C PRO A 244 23.62 -18.08 -9.68
N GLY A 245 23.58 -19.03 -8.74
CA GLY A 245 23.57 -18.77 -7.29
C GLY A 245 22.23 -18.33 -6.71
N PHE A 246 21.15 -18.25 -7.52
CA PHE A 246 19.85 -17.76 -7.06
C PHE A 246 19.30 -18.54 -5.84
N TYR A 247 19.53 -19.86 -5.79
CA TYR A 247 19.00 -20.72 -4.73
C TYR A 247 19.96 -20.96 -3.56
N ASP A 248 21.18 -20.39 -3.58
CA ASP A 248 22.23 -20.69 -2.60
C ASP A 248 21.80 -20.34 -1.17
N ASP A 249 21.05 -19.23 -1.01
CA ASP A 249 20.54 -18.74 0.27
C ASP A 249 19.05 -19.07 0.52
N VAL A 250 18.40 -19.82 -0.38
CA VAL A 250 16.99 -20.19 -0.21
C VAL A 250 16.86 -21.25 0.87
N LEU A 251 16.24 -20.86 1.99
CA LEU A 251 16.00 -21.76 3.11
C LEU A 251 15.06 -22.90 2.71
N VAL A 252 15.46 -24.13 3.02
CA VAL A 252 14.61 -25.31 2.88
C VAL A 252 13.62 -25.33 4.04
N ILE A 253 12.34 -25.13 3.73
CA ILE A 253 11.25 -25.23 4.71
C ILE A 253 11.26 -26.62 5.36
N SER A 254 11.19 -26.64 6.68
CA SER A 254 11.25 -27.86 7.49
C SER A 254 10.02 -28.75 7.29
N ASP A 255 10.13 -30.05 7.59
CA ASP A 255 8.99 -30.98 7.53
C ASP A 255 7.87 -30.57 8.48
N GLU A 256 8.21 -29.97 9.63
CA GLU A 256 7.24 -29.43 10.59
C GLU A 256 6.46 -28.26 10.00
N GLU A 257 7.14 -27.28 9.39
CA GLU A 257 6.48 -26.14 8.73
C GLU A 257 5.68 -26.56 7.50
N ARG A 258 6.11 -27.59 6.75
CA ARG A 258 5.34 -28.14 5.62
C ARG A 258 4.03 -28.81 6.04
N ALA A 259 3.93 -29.25 7.30
CA ALA A 259 2.77 -29.96 7.81
C ALA A 259 1.73 -29.04 8.49
N LEU A 260 2.06 -27.76 8.71
CA LEU A 260 1.14 -26.72 9.20
C LEU A 260 0.12 -26.32 8.12
#